data_AF-T2AXZ8-F1
#
_entry.id   AF-T2AXZ8-F1
#
_cell.length_a   1.000
_cell.length_b   1.000
_cell.length_c   1.000
_cell.angle_alpha   90.00
_cell.angle_beta   90.00
_cell.angle_gamma   90.00
#
_symmetry.space_group_name_H-M   'P 1'
#
loop_
_entity.id
_entity.type
_entity.pdbx_description
1 polymer ?
#
loop_
_entity_poly.entity_id
_entity_poly.type
_entity_poly.pdbx_seq_one_letter_code
_entity_poly.pdbx_strand_id
1 'polypeptide(L)'
;SPIWDTGLAMHAVLEANSEPDKTIMEKAANWLVERQILDVIGDWGANAHGVRPGGWAFQYWNDYYPDVDDTAVVVMALHRSDPDRYSEAIARGAEWIIGMRSGNGGWGAFDVDNEHHFLQHIPFADHGALLDPPTADVSARCLSMMAQMGYGPDNQAVARAIRYLKRGQEANGSWYGRWG
;
A
#
# COMPACT_ATOMS: atom_id res chain seq x y z
N SER A 1 -9.88 2.05 -11.23
CA SER A 1 -9.56 2.66 -9.94
C SER A 1 -10.71 2.71 -8.95
N PRO A 2 -11.74 1.82 -8.93
CA PRO A 2 -12.84 2.00 -7.97
C PRO A 2 -12.41 1.97 -6.50
N ILE A 3 -11.45 1.12 -6.12
CA ILE A 3 -10.92 1.06 -4.76
C ILE A 3 -10.09 2.32 -4.47
N TRP A 4 -9.09 2.57 -5.32
CA TRP A 4 -8.23 3.75 -5.28
C TRP A 4 -8.99 5.07 -5.14
N ASP A 5 -9.94 5.31 -6.05
CA ASP A 5 -10.73 6.55 -6.10
C ASP A 5 -11.62 6.68 -4.87
N THR A 6 -12.18 5.58 -4.36
CA THR A 6 -12.98 5.60 -3.14
C THR A 6 -12.12 5.97 -1.95
N GLY A 7 -10.96 5.34 -1.77
CA GLY A 7 -10.02 5.64 -0.69
C GLY A 7 -9.52 7.09 -0.72
N LEU A 8 -9.10 7.58 -1.90
CA LEU A 8 -8.66 8.97 -2.07
C LEU A 8 -9.80 9.98 -1.85
N ALA A 9 -11.02 9.70 -2.33
CA ALA A 9 -12.17 10.56 -2.12
C ALA A 9 -12.53 10.65 -0.62
N MET A 10 -12.49 9.52 0.10
CA MET A 10 -12.67 9.51 1.55
C MET A 10 -11.63 10.39 2.24
N HIS A 11 -10.35 10.29 1.87
CA HIS A 11 -9.31 11.18 2.42
C HIS A 11 -9.59 12.65 2.15
N ALA A 12 -9.95 13.02 0.92
CA ALA A 12 -10.25 14.39 0.57
C ALA A 12 -11.42 14.96 1.39
N VAL A 13 -12.49 14.17 1.55
CA VAL A 13 -13.67 14.57 2.34
C VAL A 13 -13.34 14.71 3.82
N LEU A 14 -12.60 13.75 4.39
CA LEU A 14 -12.17 13.74 5.79
C LEU A 14 -11.14 14.84 6.11
N GLU A 15 -10.42 15.35 5.10
CA GLU A 15 -9.47 16.46 5.25
C GLU A 15 -10.16 17.81 5.15
N ALA A 16 -11.07 17.97 4.19
CA ALA A 16 -11.72 19.24 3.92
C ALA A 16 -12.85 19.59 4.90
N ASN A 17 -13.48 18.58 5.51
CA ASN A 17 -14.66 18.76 6.36
C ASN A 17 -14.40 18.22 7.76
N SER A 18 -14.54 19.07 8.77
CA SER A 18 -14.47 18.67 10.18
C SER A 18 -15.66 17.79 10.61
N GLU A 19 -16.78 17.88 9.88
CA GLU A 19 -18.02 17.12 10.13
C GLU A 19 -18.56 16.51 8.82
N PRO A 20 -17.91 15.47 8.29
CA PRO A 20 -18.41 14.81 7.09
C PRO A 20 -19.72 14.06 7.36
N ASP A 21 -20.53 13.87 6.32
CA ASP A 21 -21.75 13.06 6.43
C ASP A 21 -21.38 11.62 6.82
N LYS A 22 -21.68 11.26 8.07
CA LYS A 22 -21.38 9.94 8.64
C LYS A 22 -22.02 8.81 7.85
N THR A 23 -23.22 9.03 7.29
CA THR A 23 -23.92 7.99 6.52
C THR A 23 -23.18 7.68 5.23
N ILE A 24 -22.66 8.71 4.55
CA ILE A 24 -21.87 8.54 3.32
C ILE A 24 -20.53 7.89 3.66
N MET A 25 -19.88 8.34 4.73
CA MET A 25 -18.58 7.79 5.14
C MET A 25 -18.67 6.32 5.53
N GLU A 26 -19.67 5.94 6.32
CA GLU A 26 -19.90 4.56 6.71
C GLU A 26 -20.23 3.67 5.51
N LYS A 27 -21.00 4.17 4.53
CA LYS A 27 -21.28 3.41 3.30
C LYS A 27 -20.00 3.15 2.51
N ALA A 28 -19.14 4.15 2.34
CA ALA A 28 -17.87 3.99 1.63
C ALA A 28 -16.92 3.04 2.38
N ALA A 29 -16.80 3.20 3.70
CA ALA A 29 -15.96 2.34 4.53
C ALA A 29 -16.44 0.87 4.54
N ASN A 30 -17.74 0.63 4.71
CA ASN A 30 -18.29 -0.73 4.67
C ASN A 30 -18.10 -1.36 3.28
N TRP A 31 -18.27 -0.58 2.21
CA TRP A 31 -18.00 -1.04 0.85
C TRP A 31 -16.53 -1.45 0.68
N LEU A 32 -15.57 -0.67 1.21
CA LEU A 32 -14.16 -1.07 1.19
C LEU A 32 -13.91 -2.35 2.01
N VAL A 33 -14.49 -2.48 3.21
CA VAL A 33 -14.34 -3.69 4.04
C VAL A 33 -14.82 -4.95 3.33
N GLU A 34 -15.95 -4.89 2.61
CA GLU A 34 -16.47 -6.00 1.80
C GLU A 34 -15.54 -6.43 0.65
N ARG A 35 -14.55 -5.60 0.29
CA ARG A 35 -13.62 -5.83 -0.82
C ARG A 35 -12.21 -6.20 -0.36
N GLN A 36 -12.02 -6.38 0.94
CA GLN A 36 -10.76 -6.89 1.46
C GLN A 36 -10.59 -8.35 1.05
N ILE A 37 -9.41 -8.69 0.53
CA ILE A 37 -9.07 -10.04 0.10
C ILE A 37 -8.50 -10.80 1.31
N LEU A 38 -9.20 -11.84 1.77
CA LEU A 38 -8.87 -12.55 3.03
C LEU A 38 -8.52 -14.03 2.87
N ASP A 39 -8.87 -14.60 1.73
CA ASP A 39 -8.93 -16.04 1.48
C ASP A 39 -8.21 -16.47 0.19
N VAL A 40 -7.76 -15.52 -0.62
CA VAL A 40 -6.97 -15.76 -1.83
C VAL A 40 -5.51 -15.37 -1.61
N ILE A 41 -4.60 -16.32 -1.85
CA ILE A 41 -3.16 -16.06 -1.94
C ILE A 41 -2.84 -15.84 -3.41
N GLY A 42 -2.41 -14.63 -3.76
CA GLY A 42 -2.01 -14.24 -5.11
C GLY A 42 -0.58 -14.64 -5.46
N ASP A 43 -0.10 -14.17 -6.61
CA ASP A 43 1.28 -14.43 -7.07
C ASP A 43 2.33 -13.92 -6.06
N TRP A 44 2.00 -12.84 -5.34
CA TRP A 44 2.79 -12.28 -4.23
C TRP A 44 3.18 -13.31 -3.16
N GLY A 45 2.37 -14.36 -2.97
CA GLY A 45 2.63 -15.43 -2.00
C GLY A 45 3.87 -16.27 -2.33
N ALA A 46 4.36 -16.21 -3.58
CA ALA A 46 5.60 -16.85 -3.99
C ALA A 46 6.83 -16.24 -3.30
N ASN A 47 6.77 -14.96 -2.92
CA ASN A 47 7.89 -14.25 -2.29
C ASN A 47 7.59 -13.88 -0.82
N ALA A 48 6.32 -13.67 -0.46
CA ALA A 48 5.90 -13.30 0.90
C ALA A 48 5.38 -14.52 1.69
N HIS A 49 6.24 -15.51 1.90
CA HIS A 49 5.85 -16.77 2.54
C HIS A 49 5.27 -16.60 3.95
N GLY A 50 4.13 -17.25 4.19
CA GLY A 50 3.46 -17.26 5.50
C GLY A 50 2.72 -15.98 5.87
N VAL A 51 2.72 -14.98 4.99
CA VAL A 51 1.89 -13.77 5.14
C VAL A 51 0.44 -14.13 4.80
N ARG A 52 -0.49 -13.78 5.69
CA ARG A 52 -1.92 -14.02 5.46
C ARG A 52 -2.46 -12.98 4.48
N PRO A 53 -3.40 -13.34 3.57
CA PRO A 53 -4.06 -12.35 2.73
C PRO A 53 -4.73 -11.26 3.56
N GLY A 54 -4.67 -10.02 3.07
CA GLY A 54 -5.29 -8.87 3.73
C GLY A 54 -5.33 -7.59 2.91
N GLY A 55 -4.91 -7.64 1.65
CA GLY A 55 -4.82 -6.46 0.79
C GLY A 55 -6.12 -6.14 0.06
N TRP A 56 -6.08 -5.04 -0.68
CA TRP A 56 -7.08 -4.63 -1.65
C TRP A 56 -6.40 -4.50 -3.01
N ALA A 57 -7.17 -4.71 -4.08
CA ALA A 57 -6.72 -4.45 -5.44
C ALA A 57 -7.25 -3.12 -5.95
N PHE A 58 -6.62 -2.53 -6.96
CA PHE A 58 -7.12 -1.35 -7.66
C PHE A 58 -8.53 -1.47 -8.27
N GLN A 59 -8.91 -2.66 -8.73
CA GLN A 59 -10.19 -2.96 -9.41
C GLN A 59 -11.27 -3.49 -8.45
N TYR A 60 -12.46 -3.81 -8.98
CA TYR A 60 -13.55 -4.38 -8.17
C TYR A 60 -13.25 -5.79 -7.65
N TRP A 61 -12.70 -6.64 -8.51
CA TRP A 61 -12.42 -8.06 -8.25
C TRP A 61 -11.15 -8.46 -8.99
N ASN A 62 -10.05 -8.58 -8.26
CA ASN A 62 -8.74 -8.93 -8.80
C ASN A 62 -7.89 -9.59 -7.72
N ASP A 63 -8.46 -10.62 -7.10
CA ASP A 63 -8.03 -11.13 -5.79
C ASP A 63 -6.61 -11.73 -5.79
N TYR A 64 -6.10 -12.09 -6.97
CA TYR A 64 -4.73 -12.59 -7.14
C TYR A 64 -3.67 -11.47 -7.23
N TYR A 65 -4.10 -10.22 -7.44
CA TYR A 65 -3.22 -9.07 -7.61
C TYR A 65 -3.66 -7.87 -6.74
N PRO A 66 -3.76 -8.04 -5.40
CA PRO A 66 -3.80 -6.89 -4.51
C PRO A 66 -2.48 -6.12 -4.60
N ASP A 67 -2.57 -4.81 -4.40
CA ASP A 67 -1.43 -3.91 -4.42
C ASP A 67 -1.28 -3.16 -3.09
N VAL A 68 -0.04 -2.79 -2.77
CA VAL A 68 0.30 -2.21 -1.48
C VAL A 68 -0.17 -0.77 -1.35
N ASP A 69 -0.28 -0.04 -2.44
CA ASP A 69 -0.70 1.36 -2.42
C ASP A 69 -2.20 1.50 -2.20
N ASP A 70 -3.06 0.78 -2.93
CA ASP A 70 -4.50 0.72 -2.63
C ASP A 70 -4.72 0.25 -1.20
N THR A 71 -4.03 -0.81 -0.77
CA THR A 71 -4.14 -1.31 0.60
C THR A 71 -3.78 -0.23 1.62
N ALA A 72 -2.69 0.52 1.42
CA ALA A 72 -2.27 1.56 2.35
C ALA A 72 -3.30 2.70 2.41
N VAL A 73 -3.81 3.15 1.25
CA VAL A 73 -4.85 4.19 1.19
C VAL A 73 -6.11 3.73 1.90
N VAL A 74 -6.59 2.52 1.62
CA VAL A 74 -7.82 1.99 2.24
C VAL A 74 -7.66 1.88 3.74
N VAL A 75 -6.55 1.33 4.24
CA VAL A 75 -6.30 1.23 5.69
C VAL A 75 -6.28 2.61 6.34
N MET A 76 -5.62 3.59 5.73
CA MET A 76 -5.59 4.96 6.26
C MET A 76 -6.99 5.59 6.27
N ALA A 77 -7.80 5.38 5.23
CA ALA A 77 -9.17 5.90 5.13
C ALA A 77 -10.08 5.28 6.19
N LEU A 78 -10.04 3.96 6.38
CA LEU A 78 -10.79 3.26 7.43
C LEU A 78 -10.39 3.74 8.83
N HIS A 79 -9.08 3.88 9.08
CA HIS A 79 -8.55 4.37 10.35
C HIS A 79 -8.98 5.80 10.67
N ARG A 80 -9.03 6.70 9.67
CA ARG A 80 -9.53 8.07 9.85
C ARG A 80 -11.05 8.12 10.02
N SER A 81 -11.79 7.16 9.46
CA SER A 81 -13.25 7.12 9.54
C SER A 81 -13.72 6.65 10.91
N ASP A 82 -13.28 5.46 11.35
CA ASP A 82 -13.64 4.87 12.64
C ASP A 82 -12.67 3.71 12.98
N PRO A 83 -11.58 3.97 13.71
CA PRO A 83 -10.54 2.97 13.96
C PRO A 83 -11.01 1.82 14.86
N ASP A 84 -12.01 2.05 15.71
CA ASP A 84 -12.55 1.02 16.60
C ASP A 84 -13.45 0.06 15.81
N ARG A 85 -14.38 0.62 15.02
CA ARG A 85 -15.32 -0.16 14.21
C ARG A 85 -14.64 -1.00 13.14
N TYR A 86 -13.58 -0.48 12.51
CA TYR A 86 -12.87 -1.15 11.41
C TYR A 86 -11.54 -1.78 11.82
N SER A 87 -11.32 -1.95 13.13
CA SER A 87 -10.07 -2.42 13.72
C SER A 87 -9.54 -3.73 13.11
N GLU A 88 -10.40 -4.71 12.85
CA GLU A 88 -9.98 -5.99 12.26
C GLU A 88 -9.45 -5.82 10.82
N ALA A 89 -10.18 -5.10 9.97
CA ALA A 89 -9.79 -4.86 8.58
C ALA A 89 -8.48 -4.06 8.51
N ILE A 90 -8.36 -3.03 9.36
CA ILE A 90 -7.15 -2.21 9.51
C ILE A 90 -5.96 -3.05 9.94
N ALA A 91 -6.10 -3.85 11.01
CA ALA A 91 -5.02 -4.67 11.52
C ALA A 91 -4.58 -5.71 10.47
N ARG A 92 -5.54 -6.28 9.74
CA ARG A 92 -5.29 -7.26 8.69
C ARG A 92 -4.54 -6.66 7.49
N GLY A 93 -4.95 -5.48 7.02
CA GLY A 93 -4.27 -4.78 5.94
C GLY A 93 -2.85 -4.37 6.33
N ALA A 94 -2.67 -3.90 7.57
CA ALA A 94 -1.36 -3.53 8.09
C ALA A 94 -0.41 -4.73 8.22
N GLU A 95 -0.90 -5.89 8.68
CA GLU A 95 -0.14 -7.15 8.70
C GLU A 95 0.35 -7.51 7.29
N TRP A 96 -0.54 -7.46 6.30
CA TRP A 96 -0.20 -7.77 4.92
C TRP A 96 0.85 -6.79 4.37
N ILE A 97 0.67 -5.47 4.52
CA ILE A 97 1.68 -4.47 4.09
C ILE A 97 3.04 -4.71 4.75
N ILE A 98 3.09 -4.97 6.06
CA ILE A 98 4.36 -5.22 6.74
C ILE A 98 5.04 -6.48 6.17
N GLY A 99 4.26 -7.51 5.85
CA GLY A 99 4.73 -8.74 5.21
C GLY A 99 5.22 -8.53 3.78
N MET A 100 4.66 -7.57 3.05
CA MET A 100 4.99 -7.24 1.66
C MET A 100 6.23 -6.33 1.50
N ARG A 101 7.01 -6.10 2.56
CA ARG A 101 8.19 -5.22 2.52
C ARG A 101 9.41 -5.94 1.92
N SER A 102 10.02 -5.33 0.91
CA SER A 102 11.29 -5.78 0.33
C SER A 102 12.48 -5.68 1.29
N GLY A 103 13.52 -6.48 1.03
CA GLY A 103 14.74 -6.55 1.82
C GLY A 103 15.46 -5.20 1.92
N ASN A 104 15.41 -4.40 0.86
CA ASN A 104 16.03 -3.07 0.77
C ASN A 104 15.37 -1.99 1.66
N GLY A 105 14.17 -2.29 2.19
CA GLY A 105 13.41 -1.43 3.10
C GLY A 105 12.22 -0.70 2.49
N GLY A 106 12.07 -0.71 1.17
CA GLY A 106 10.91 -0.17 0.46
C GLY A 106 9.86 -1.23 0.10
N TRP A 107 8.89 -0.81 -0.70
CA TRP A 107 7.83 -1.64 -1.28
C TRP A 107 7.72 -1.39 -2.78
N GLY A 108 7.61 -2.47 -3.56
CA GLY A 108 7.04 -2.46 -4.91
C GLY A 108 5.52 -2.41 -4.83
N ALA A 109 4.82 -2.32 -5.96
CA ALA A 109 3.36 -2.24 -6.00
C ALA A 109 2.70 -3.58 -5.63
N PHE A 110 3.21 -4.69 -6.14
CA PHE A 110 2.58 -6.02 -6.08
C PHE A 110 3.46 -7.08 -5.42
N ASP A 111 4.79 -7.00 -5.54
CA ASP A 111 5.70 -8.08 -5.18
C ASP A 111 6.83 -7.68 -4.22
N VAL A 112 7.31 -8.67 -3.47
CA VAL A 112 8.50 -8.57 -2.62
C VAL A 112 9.75 -8.89 -3.46
N ASP A 113 10.78 -8.05 -3.34
CA ASP A 113 12.11 -8.26 -3.94
C ASP A 113 12.11 -8.52 -5.47
N ASN A 114 11.15 -7.95 -6.21
CA ASN A 114 11.09 -8.03 -7.67
C ASN A 114 12.12 -7.09 -8.34
N GLU A 115 13.40 -7.33 -8.06
CA GLU A 115 14.56 -6.49 -8.44
C GLU A 115 15.55 -7.24 -9.36
N HIS A 116 15.07 -8.18 -10.16
CA HIS A 116 15.88 -8.94 -11.13
C HIS A 116 16.29 -8.11 -12.36
N HIS A 117 16.98 -6.97 -12.14
CA HIS A 117 17.27 -5.94 -13.14
C HIS A 117 17.93 -6.43 -14.43
N PHE A 118 18.66 -7.56 -14.38
CA PHE A 118 19.23 -8.16 -15.59
C PHE A 118 18.17 -8.54 -16.64
N LEU A 119 16.92 -8.79 -16.23
CA LEU A 119 15.81 -9.06 -17.13
C LEU A 119 15.37 -7.84 -17.94
N GLN A 120 15.79 -6.62 -17.57
CA GLN A 120 15.56 -5.43 -18.40
C GLN A 120 16.48 -5.35 -19.62
N HIS A 121 17.44 -6.27 -19.77
CA HIS A 121 18.42 -6.26 -20.86
C HIS A 121 18.16 -7.35 -21.92
N ILE A 122 16.99 -8.00 -21.89
CA ILE A 122 16.58 -8.93 -22.93
C ILE A 122 15.82 -8.19 -24.05
N PRO A 123 15.80 -8.70 -25.30
CA PRO A 123 15.10 -8.04 -26.41
C PRO A 123 13.61 -7.79 -26.19
N PHE A 124 12.97 -8.58 -25.31
CA PHE A 124 11.56 -8.46 -24.97
C PHE A 124 11.26 -7.26 -24.04
N ALA A 125 12.24 -6.75 -23.31
CA ALA A 125 12.05 -5.74 -22.27
C ALA A 125 12.25 -4.29 -22.79
N ASP A 126 11.77 -3.99 -24.00
CA ASP A 126 11.97 -2.70 -24.66
C ASP A 126 11.27 -1.52 -23.94
N HIS A 127 10.22 -1.80 -23.15
CA HIS A 127 9.49 -0.80 -22.36
C HIS A 127 10.11 -0.50 -20.97
N GLY A 128 11.08 -1.30 -20.50
CA GLY A 128 11.79 -1.05 -19.22
C GLY A 128 10.95 -1.21 -17.93
N ALA A 129 9.71 -1.70 -18.02
CA ALA A 129 8.80 -1.88 -16.87
C ALA A 129 8.44 -3.35 -16.59
N LEU A 130 9.36 -4.26 -16.90
CA LEU A 130 9.15 -5.71 -16.71
C LEU A 130 9.14 -6.12 -15.23
N LEU A 131 9.68 -5.27 -14.36
CA LEU A 131 9.90 -5.56 -12.94
C LEU A 131 9.09 -4.60 -12.07
N ASP A 132 8.92 -5.01 -10.82
CA ASP A 132 8.27 -4.23 -9.76
C ASP A 132 9.25 -3.93 -8.61
N PRO A 133 10.35 -3.19 -8.88
CA PRO A 133 11.27 -2.81 -7.81
C PRO A 133 10.60 -1.81 -6.87
N PRO A 134 11.00 -1.75 -5.59
CA PRO A 134 10.53 -0.73 -4.70
C PRO A 134 10.68 0.69 -5.23
N THR A 135 9.71 1.56 -4.94
CA THR A 135 9.72 2.97 -5.37
C THR A 135 9.40 3.93 -4.22
N ALA A 136 9.81 5.19 -4.37
CA ALA A 136 9.72 6.18 -3.31
C ALA A 136 8.27 6.54 -2.95
N ASP A 137 7.42 6.74 -3.96
CA ASP A 137 5.99 7.04 -3.81
C ASP A 137 5.23 5.92 -3.08
N VAL A 138 5.38 4.67 -3.51
CA VAL A 138 4.74 3.49 -2.91
C VAL A 138 5.24 3.28 -1.47
N SER A 139 6.56 3.36 -1.25
CA SER A 139 7.15 3.20 0.07
C SER A 139 6.74 4.31 1.04
N ALA A 140 6.64 5.56 0.57
CA ALA A 140 6.18 6.68 1.39
C ALA A 140 4.73 6.49 1.83
N ARG A 141 3.88 5.92 0.97
CA ARG A 141 2.48 5.64 1.31
C ARG A 141 2.32 4.55 2.37
N CYS A 142 3.06 3.45 2.23
CA CYS A 142 3.12 2.40 3.25
C CYS A 142 3.65 2.94 4.59
N LEU A 143 4.71 3.75 4.56
CA LEU A 143 5.25 4.41 5.75
C LEU A 143 4.24 5.36 6.39
N SER A 144 3.48 6.11 5.58
CA SER A 144 2.47 7.05 6.06
C SER A 144 1.34 6.32 6.79
N MET A 145 0.88 5.19 6.24
CA MET A 145 -0.08 4.31 6.91
C MET A 145 0.43 3.84 8.28
N MET A 146 1.67 3.34 8.33
CA MET A 146 2.27 2.91 9.59
C MET A 146 2.39 4.07 10.59
N ALA A 147 2.83 5.24 10.16
CA ALA A 147 2.93 6.40 11.04
C ALA A 147 1.55 6.83 11.59
N GLN A 148 0.52 6.82 10.74
CA GLN A 148 -0.86 7.16 11.14
C GLN A 148 -1.41 6.20 12.19
N MET A 149 -1.07 4.90 12.09
CA MET A 149 -1.44 3.88 13.06
C MET A 149 -0.60 3.91 14.35
N GLY A 150 0.31 4.88 14.49
CA GLY A 150 1.11 5.07 15.69
C GLY A 150 2.42 4.26 15.75
N TYR A 151 2.85 3.64 14.64
CA TYR A 151 4.16 2.99 14.61
C TYR A 151 5.27 4.04 14.66
N GLY A 152 6.10 3.97 15.70
CA GLY A 152 7.24 4.85 15.91
C GLY A 152 8.52 4.43 15.17
N PRO A 153 9.58 5.25 15.23
CA PRO A 153 10.87 4.97 14.59
C PRO A 153 11.60 3.74 15.16
N ASP A 154 11.23 3.28 16.36
CA ASP A 154 11.77 2.06 16.95
C ASP A 154 11.23 0.79 16.27
N ASN A 155 10.13 0.90 15.52
CA ASN A 155 9.66 -0.18 14.67
C ASN A 155 10.63 -0.40 13.50
N GLN A 156 11.09 -1.65 13.32
CA GLN A 156 12.11 -1.97 12.33
C GLN A 156 11.67 -1.68 10.89
N ALA A 157 10.39 -1.89 10.54
CA ALA A 157 9.89 -1.62 9.20
C ALA A 157 9.85 -0.11 8.92
N VAL A 158 9.37 0.70 9.90
CA VAL A 158 9.42 2.17 9.83
C VAL A 158 10.86 2.68 9.67
N ALA A 159 11.78 2.22 10.50
CA ALA A 159 13.18 2.63 10.45
C ALA A 159 13.84 2.30 9.09
N ARG A 160 13.53 1.13 8.52
CA ARG A 160 14.04 0.71 7.21
C ARG A 160 13.43 1.53 6.07
N ALA A 161 12.14 1.81 6.12
CA ALA A 161 11.44 2.65 5.15
C ALA A 161 12.02 4.07 5.11
N ILE A 162 12.23 4.68 6.28
CA ILE A 162 12.85 6.01 6.39
C ILE A 162 14.26 6.00 5.77
N ARG A 163 15.07 4.97 6.07
CA ARG A 163 16.39 4.85 5.46
C ARG A 163 16.32 4.64 3.95
N TYR A 164 15.37 3.85 3.47
CA TYR A 164 15.14 3.64 2.05
C TYR A 164 14.83 4.97 1.33
N LEU A 165 13.84 5.72 1.82
CA LEU A 165 13.45 7.01 1.24
C LEU A 165 14.59 8.04 1.27
N LYS A 166 15.35 8.11 2.37
CA LYS A 166 16.51 9.02 2.47
C LYS A 166 17.63 8.67 1.48
N ARG A 167 17.82 7.39 1.16
CA ARG A 167 18.80 6.97 0.15
C ARG A 167 18.33 7.26 -1.27
N GLY A 168 17.02 7.22 -1.52
CA GLY A 168 16.40 7.49 -2.83
C GLY A 168 16.08 8.96 -3.09
N GLN A 169 16.51 9.90 -2.22
CA GLN A 169 16.31 11.32 -2.45
C GLN A 169 17.33 11.84 -3.47
N GLU A 170 16.86 12.61 -4.44
CA GLU A 170 17.68 13.26 -5.45
C GLU A 170 18.53 14.38 -4.86
N ALA A 171 19.62 14.74 -5.53
CA ALA A 171 20.53 15.79 -5.05
C ALA A 171 19.87 17.19 -4.90
N ASN A 172 18.80 17.44 -5.66
CA ASN A 172 17.99 18.66 -5.57
C ASN A 172 16.89 18.59 -4.49
N GLY A 173 16.80 17.47 -3.75
CA GLY A 173 15.84 17.23 -2.68
C GLY A 173 14.52 16.59 -3.12
N SER A 174 14.28 16.35 -4.41
CA SER A 174 13.06 15.69 -4.90
C SER A 174 13.12 14.15 -4.75
N TRP A 175 11.99 13.50 -5.00
CA TRP A 175 11.90 12.06 -5.23
C TRP A 175 11.27 11.78 -6.59
N TYR A 176 11.68 10.68 -7.23
CA TYR A 176 11.07 10.21 -8.46
C TYR A 176 9.64 9.71 -8.19
N GLY A 177 8.67 10.20 -8.98
CA GLY A 177 7.29 9.71 -9.00
C GLY A 177 7.14 8.61 -10.06
N ARG A 178 6.94 7.36 -9.64
CA ARG A 178 6.78 6.22 -10.54
C ARG A 178 5.36 6.16 -11.10
N TRP A 179 4.36 6.45 -10.25
CA TRP A 179 2.94 6.27 -10.55
C TRP A 179 2.11 7.55 -10.58
N GLY A 180 2.73 8.71 -10.36
CA GLY A 180 2.08 10.03 -10.41
C GLY A 180 2.58 10.99 -9.34
#